data_AF-A0A397VL24-F1
#
_entry.id   AF-A0A397VL24-F1
#
_cell.length_a   1.000
_cell.length_b   1.000
_cell.length_c   1.000
_cell.angle_alpha   90.00
_cell.angle_beta   90.00
_cell.angle_gamma   90.00
#
_symmetry.space_group_name_H-M   'P 1'
#
loop_
_entity.id
_entity.type
_entity.pdbx_description
1 polymer ?
#
loop_
_entity_poly.entity_id
_entity_poly.type
_entity_poly.pdbx_seq_one_letter_code
_entity_poly.pdbx_strand_id
1 'polypeptide(L)'
;MPTNAAVLYEYDFDNCNNSQDRTMLLGLYNGLIKIIGCSASQLHSWWESGELSLNIKKAYDDGGYTSEYYDWFLRNEHLLQGLHKFDGENSEKN
;
A
#
# COMPACT_ATOMS: atom_id res chain seq x y z
N MET A 1 -4.46 0.07 -12.67
CA MET A 1 -3.35 -0.63 -12.01
C MET A 1 -2.05 0.11 -12.26
N PRO A 2 -1.14 0.21 -11.27
CA PRO A 2 0.21 0.73 -11.51
C PRO A 2 0.98 -0.21 -12.46
N THR A 3 1.88 0.37 -13.25
CA THR A 3 2.72 -0.34 -14.23
C THR A 3 4.22 -0.20 -13.94
N ASN A 4 4.59 0.64 -12.98
CA ASN A 4 5.98 0.81 -12.57
C ASN A 4 6.40 -0.35 -11.66
N ALA A 5 7.48 -1.03 -12.02
CA ALA A 5 7.97 -2.22 -11.29
C ALA A 5 8.36 -1.92 -9.83
N ALA A 6 8.98 -0.77 -9.56
CA ALA A 6 9.32 -0.38 -8.20
C ALA A 6 8.05 -0.17 -7.37
N VAL A 7 7.04 0.52 -7.91
CA VAL A 7 5.75 0.70 -7.21
C VAL A 7 5.05 -0.63 -6.95
N LEU A 8 5.12 -1.56 -7.92
CA LEU A 8 4.50 -2.87 -7.79
C LEU A 8 5.14 -3.69 -6.66
N TYR A 9 6.46 -3.62 -6.53
CA TYR A 9 7.22 -4.32 -5.50
C TYR A 9 7.14 -3.64 -4.14
N GLU A 10 7.49 -2.35 -4.06
CA GLU A 10 7.67 -1.61 -2.80
C GLU A 10 6.36 -1.43 -2.03
N TYR A 11 5.24 -1.35 -2.74
CA TYR A 11 3.90 -1.17 -2.15
C TYR A 11 3.05 -2.44 -2.19
N ASP A 12 3.70 -3.61 -2.35
CA ASP A 12 3.15 -4.97 -2.20
C ASP A 12 2.08 -5.42 -3.21
N PHE A 13 1.94 -4.71 -4.33
CA PHE A 13 1.05 -5.17 -5.41
C PHE A 13 1.49 -6.49 -6.02
N ASP A 14 2.77 -6.86 -5.94
CA ASP A 14 3.29 -8.14 -6.45
C ASP A 14 3.06 -9.33 -5.52
N ASN A 15 2.92 -9.10 -4.22
CA ASN A 15 2.61 -10.14 -3.24
C ASN A 15 1.09 -10.39 -3.08
N CYS A 16 0.25 -9.59 -3.75
CA CYS A 16 -1.18 -9.85 -3.82
C CYS A 16 -1.46 -11.17 -4.57
N ASN A 17 -2.05 -12.14 -3.88
CA ASN A 17 -2.29 -13.50 -4.39
C ASN A 17 -3.23 -13.58 -5.60
N ASN A 18 -4.08 -12.57 -5.80
CA ASN A 18 -5.07 -12.55 -6.88
C ASN A 18 -5.36 -11.11 -7.36
N SER A 19 -6.09 -11.00 -8.48
CA SER A 19 -6.47 -9.71 -9.08
C SER A 19 -7.43 -8.89 -8.21
N GLN A 20 -8.22 -9.54 -7.36
CA GLN A 20 -9.13 -8.86 -6.44
C GLN A 20 -8.35 -8.11 -5.37
N ASP A 21 -7.39 -8.77 -4.71
CA ASP A 21 -6.54 -8.16 -3.67
C ASP A 21 -5.76 -6.96 -4.22
N ARG A 22 -5.22 -7.08 -5.44
CA ARG A 22 -4.59 -5.93 -6.12
C ARG A 22 -5.55 -4.77 -6.30
N THR A 23 -6.81 -5.05 -6.61
CA THR A 23 -7.83 -4.01 -6.84
C THR A 23 -8.26 -3.38 -5.52
N MET A 24 -8.38 -4.17 -4.46
CA MET A 24 -8.66 -3.67 -3.12
C MET A 24 -7.53 -2.78 -2.60
N LEU A 25 -6.28 -3.19 -2.79
CA LEU A 25 -5.11 -2.40 -2.44
C LEU A 25 -5.04 -1.09 -3.23
N LEU A 26 -5.33 -1.14 -4.53
CA LEU A 26 -5.44 0.07 -5.35
C LEU A 26 -6.57 0.99 -4.86
N GLY A 27 -7.70 0.43 -4.45
CA GLY A 27 -8.82 1.16 -3.86
C GLY A 27 -8.43 1.87 -2.57
N LEU A 28 -7.68 1.19 -1.69
CA LEU A 28 -7.14 1.73 -0.45
C LEU A 28 -6.24 2.95 -0.71
N TYR A 29 -5.23 2.82 -1.57
CA TYR A 29 -4.35 3.94 -1.91
C TYR A 29 -5.09 5.11 -2.58
N ASN A 30 -6.08 4.82 -3.43
CA ASN A 30 -6.93 5.87 -4.00
C ASN A 30 -7.75 6.61 -2.94
N GLY A 31 -8.28 5.90 -1.93
CA GLY A 31 -9.01 6.51 -0.82
C GLY A 31 -8.14 7.47 -0.02
N LEU A 32 -6.91 7.05 0.31
CA LEU A 32 -5.92 7.89 0.98
C LEU A 32 -5.64 9.19 0.21
N ILE A 33 -5.36 9.08 -1.09
CA ILE A 33 -4.96 10.24 -1.89
C ILE A 33 -6.15 11.16 -2.21
N LYS A 34 -7.29 10.60 -2.61
CA LYS A 34 -8.41 11.37 -3.17
C LYS A 34 -9.44 11.81 -2.14
N ILE A 35 -9.63 11.04 -1.08
CA ILE A 35 -10.67 11.30 -0.07
C ILE A 35 -10.03 11.91 1.19
N ILE A 36 -8.98 11.27 1.71
CA ILE A 36 -8.30 11.73 2.92
C ILE A 36 -7.33 12.88 2.61
N GLY A 37 -6.78 12.92 1.40
CA GLY A 37 -5.89 13.99 0.95
C GLY A 37 -4.41 13.76 1.29
N CYS A 38 -4.00 12.51 1.50
CA CYS A 38 -2.60 12.17 1.67
C CYS A 38 -1.81 12.44 0.38
N SER A 39 -0.65 13.09 0.50
CA SER A 39 0.25 13.25 -0.64
C SER A 39 1.03 11.96 -0.92
N ALA A 40 1.51 11.79 -2.15
CA ALA A 40 2.41 10.69 -2.48
C ALA A 40 3.71 10.73 -1.66
N SER A 41 4.24 11.93 -1.37
CA SER A 41 5.42 12.09 -0.51
C SER A 41 5.18 11.66 0.93
N GLN A 42 3.98 11.90 1.46
CA GLN A 42 3.59 11.47 2.79
C GLN A 42 3.48 9.95 2.86
N LEU A 43 2.81 9.33 1.88
CA LEU A 43 2.75 7.86 1.77
C LEU A 43 4.15 7.25 1.68
N HIS A 44 5.03 7.84 0.87
CA HIS A 44 6.41 7.38 0.76
C HIS A 44 7.18 7.53 2.07
N SER A 45 7.01 8.63 2.80
CA SER A 45 7.68 8.82 4.09
C SER A 45 7.25 7.78 5.13
N TRP A 46 5.97 7.36 5.12
CA TRP A 46 5.48 6.30 5.99
C TRP A 46 6.04 4.93 5.59
N TRP A 47 6.23 4.72 4.29
CA TRP A 47 6.89 3.54 3.77
C TRP A 47 8.37 3.50 4.19
N GLU A 48 9.11 4.60 4.03
CA GLU A 48 10.53 4.70 4.42
C GLU A 48 10.73 4.46 5.92
N SER A 49 9.76 4.87 6.75
CA SER A 49 9.82 4.66 8.20
C SER A 49 9.45 3.24 8.63
N GLY A 50 8.94 2.40 7.72
CA GLY A 50 8.40 1.08 8.03
C GLY A 50 7.05 1.11 8.77
N GLU A 51 6.39 2.26 8.83
CA GLU A 51 5.13 2.46 9.56
C GLU A 51 3.94 2.72 8.63
N LEU A 52 4.03 2.28 7.36
CA LEU A 52 2.99 2.52 6.35
C LEU A 52 1.62 2.02 6.82
N SER A 53 1.54 0.76 7.23
CA SER A 53 0.29 0.16 7.72
C SER A 53 -0.34 0.94 8.88
N LEU A 54 0.47 1.28 9.89
CA LEU A 54 0.03 2.01 11.07
C LEU A 54 -0.52 3.38 10.72
N ASN A 55 0.19 4.12 9.84
CA ASN A 55 -0.22 5.45 9.43
C ASN A 55 -1.45 5.44 8.52
N ILE A 56 -1.62 4.42 7.66
CA ILE A 56 -2.85 4.24 6.89
C ILE A 56 -4.05 4.07 7.81
N LYS A 57 -3.95 3.18 8.80
CA LYS A 57 -5.00 2.95 9.79
C LYS A 57 -5.39 4.25 10.51
N LYS A 58 -4.38 4.95 11.05
CA LYS A 58 -4.57 6.22 11.73
C LYS A 58 -5.26 7.27 10.84
N ALA A 59 -4.85 7.38 9.57
CA ALA A 59 -5.42 8.35 8.65
C ALA A 59 -6.92 8.12 8.36
N TYR A 60 -7.33 6.86 8.22
CA TYR A 60 -8.74 6.51 8.08
C TYR A 60 -9.54 6.75 9.36
N ASP A 61 -8.99 6.34 10.52
CA ASP A 61 -9.62 6.50 11.82
C ASP A 61 -9.81 7.98 12.20
N ASP A 62 -8.76 8.80 12.05
CA ASP A 62 -8.80 10.25 12.34
C ASP A 62 -9.76 11.00 11.39
N GLY A 63 -9.87 10.55 10.14
CA GLY A 63 -10.82 11.10 9.17
C GLY A 63 -12.26 10.65 9.37
N GLY A 64 -12.51 9.64 10.22
CA GLY A 64 -13.83 9.02 10.40
C GLY A 64 -14.37 8.35 9.13
N TYR A 65 -13.49 7.97 8.21
CA TYR A 65 -13.86 7.35 6.94
C TYR A 65 -13.89 5.83 7.06
N THR A 66 -14.94 5.21 6.54
CA THR A 66 -15.01 3.76 6.36
C THR A 66 -15.19 3.45 4.88
N SER A 67 -14.64 2.32 4.42
CA SER A 67 -14.83 1.85 3.04
C SER A 67 -14.60 0.35 2.98
N GLU A 68 -15.16 -0.30 1.95
CA GLU A 68 -14.88 -1.71 1.69
C GLU A 68 -13.37 -2.01 1.53
N TYR A 69 -12.60 -1.04 1.01
CA TYR A 69 -11.14 -1.13 0.88
C TYR A 69 -10.44 -1.06 2.22
N TYR A 70 -10.91 -0.19 3.12
CA TYR A 70 -10.37 -0.07 4.47
C TYR A 70 -10.71 -1.31 5.31
N ASP A 71 -11.94 -1.81 5.23
CA ASP A 71 -12.35 -3.03 5.91
C ASP A 71 -11.55 -4.25 5.41
N TRP A 72 -11.27 -4.32 4.11
CA TRP A 72 -10.38 -5.34 3.54
C TRP A 72 -8.95 -5.20 4.06
N PHE A 73 -8.41 -3.98 4.13
CA PHE A 73 -7.07 -3.72 4.64
C PHE A 73 -6.92 -4.20 6.09
N LEU A 74 -7.89 -3.91 6.96
CA LEU A 74 -7.85 -4.36 8.37
C LEU A 74 -7.77 -5.88 8.51
N ARG A 75 -8.26 -6.64 7.52
CA ARG A 75 -8.16 -8.11 7.47
C ARG A 75 -6.88 -8.62 6.81
N ASN A 76 -6.20 -7.76 6.05
CA ASN A 76 -5.03 -8.09 5.23
C ASN A 76 -3.82 -7.22 5.57
N GLU A 77 -3.74 -6.73 6.81
CA GLU A 77 -2.72 -5.79 7.26
C GLU A 77 -1.29 -6.31 7.03
N HIS A 78 -1.11 -7.64 7.09
CA HIS A 78 0.16 -8.33 6.84
C HIS A 78 0.77 -8.05 5.46
N LEU A 79 -0.03 -7.68 4.44
CA LEU A 79 0.49 -7.29 3.13
C LEU A 79 1.28 -5.97 3.18
N LEU A 80 1.05 -5.13 4.17
CA LEU A 80 1.79 -3.87 4.32
C LEU A 80 2.81 -3.94 5.47
N GLN A 81 3.15 -5.15 5.90
CA GLN A 81 4.19 -5.41 6.90
C GLN A 81 5.43 -5.97 6.21
N GLY A 82 6.62 -5.46 6.59
CA GLY A 82 7.88 -5.96 6.03
C GLY A 82 8.12 -5.56 4.58
N LEU A 83 7.64 -4.38 4.18
CA LEU A 83 7.91 -3.83 2.84
C LEU A 83 9.41 -3.54 2.68
N HIS A 84 9.91 -3.74 1.47
CA HIS A 84 11.32 -3.58 1.14
C HIS A 84 11.50 -2.68 -0.07
N LYS A 85 12.64 -1.97 -0.09
CA LYS A 85 13.04 -1.14 -1.21
C LYS A 85 13.29 -1.99 -2.45
N PHE A 86 12.87 -1.49 -3.60
CA PHE A 86 13.23 -2.09 -4.87
C PHE A 86 14.68 -1.71 -5.20
N ASP A 87 15.61 -2.63 -4.95
CA ASP A 87 17.05 -2.38 -5.12
C ASP A 87 17.55 -2.53 -6.57
N GLY A 88 16.66 -2.79 -7.55
CA GLY A 88 16.96 -2.69 -8.98
C GLY A 88 17.99 -3.67 -9.56
N GLU A 89 18.70 -4.46 -8.76
CA GLU A 89 19.73 -5.39 -9.23
C GLU A 89 19.54 -6.83 -8.72
N ASN A 90 19.71 -7.77 -9.67
CA ASN A 90 19.73 -9.23 -9.57
C ASN A 90 18.40 -9.99 -9.44
N SER A 91 17.61 -9.90 -10.51
CA SER A 91 16.93 -11.09 -11.03
C SER A 91 17.71 -11.70 -12.21
N GLU A 92 19.01 -11.96 -12.03
CA GLU A 92 19.64 -13.09 -12.71
C GLU A 92 19.38 -14.32 -11.85
N LYS A 93 18.29 -15.04 -12.18
CA LYS A 93 18.02 -16.36 -11.62
C LYS A 93 19.08 -17.31 -12.18
N ASN A 94 19.89 -17.86 -11.28
CA ASN A 94 20.73 -19.04 -11.48
C ASN A 94 19.87 -20.26 -11.85
#